data_AF-A0A5C6LKL4-F1
#
_entry.id   AF-A0A5C6LKL4-F1
#
_cell.length_a   1.000
_cell.length_b   1.000
_cell.length_c   1.000
_cell.angle_alpha   90.00
_cell.angle_beta   90.00
_cell.angle_gamma   90.00
#
_symmetry.space_group_name_H-M   'P 1'
#
loop_
_entity.id
_entity.type
_entity.pdbx_description
1 polymer ?
#
loop_
_entity_poly.entity_id
_entity_poly.type
_entity_poly.pdbx_seq_one_letter_code
_entity_poly.pdbx_strand_id
1 'polypeptide(L)' 'MKRKTIYINYHEEDIKVDIDESKGIRSFLVYLPGEDGHLDISIKTDAEGNENWYEGEQATPRAKEIGELIELATM' A
#
# COMPACT_ATOMS: atom_id res chain seq x y z
N MET A 1 2.73 4.75 -18.19
CA MET A 1 2.30 4.08 -16.94
C MET A 1 3.50 4.10 -16.00
N LYS A 2 3.49 4.91 -14.94
CA LYS A 2 4.62 5.00 -14.00
C LYS A 2 4.44 3.90 -12.96
N ARG A 3 5.12 2.77 -13.15
CA ARG A 3 5.26 1.77 -12.09
C ARG A 3 6.53 2.08 -11.32
N LYS A 4 6.42 2.21 -10.00
CA LYS A 4 7.56 2.43 -9.10
C LYS A 4 7.62 1.27 -8.12
N THR A 5 8.78 0.66 -7.96
CA THR A 5 9.02 -0.32 -6.91
C THR A 5 9.78 0.35 -5.78
N ILE A 6 9.34 0.16 -4.55
CA ILE A 6 10.04 0.58 -3.34
C ILE A 6 10.21 -0.62 -2.40
N TYR A 7 11.06 -0.44 -1.40
CA TYR A 7 11.21 -1.35 -0.28
C TYR A 7 10.93 -0.56 1.00
N ILE A 8 10.12 -1.13 1.89
CA ILE A 8 9.82 -0.57 3.20
C ILE A 8 10.14 -1.59 4.27
N ASN A 9 10.53 -1.13 5.45
CA ASN A 9 10.73 -2.00 6.60
C ASN A 9 9.41 -2.16 7.36
N TYR A 10 8.91 -3.38 7.48
CA TYR A 10 7.67 -3.73 8.17
C TYR A 10 7.96 -4.90 9.10
N HIS A 11 7.79 -4.68 10.41
CA HIS A 11 8.13 -5.66 11.46
C HIS A 11 9.53 -6.29 11.31
N GLU A 12 10.57 -5.46 11.15
CA GLU A 12 11.96 -5.88 11.01
C GLU A 12 12.29 -6.61 9.69
N GLU A 13 11.33 -6.73 8.77
CA GLU A 13 11.54 -7.30 7.44
C GLU A 13 11.42 -6.24 6.34
N ASP A 14 12.31 -6.29 5.36
CA ASP A 14 12.21 -5.45 4.17
C ASP A 14 11.24 -6.09 3.18
N ILE A 15 10.11 -5.42 2.95
CA ILE A 15 9.06 -5.89 2.06
C ILE A 15 9.04 -5.07 0.78
N LYS A 16 8.80 -5.76 -0.34
CA LYS A 16 8.72 -5.12 -1.66
C LYS A 16 7.32 -4.56 -1.86
N VAL A 17 7.23 -3.35 -2.38
CA VAL A 17 5.96 -2.72 -2.78
C VAL A 17 6.05 -2.24 -4.22
N ASP A 18 5.15 -2.74 -5.07
CA ASP A 18 4.96 -2.22 -6.42
C ASP A 18 3.78 -1.24 -6.43
N ILE A 19 4.07 0.01 -6.81
CA ILE A 19 3.12 1.13 -6.85
C ILE A 19 2.60 1.30 -8.27
N ASP A 20 1.27 1.32 -8.42
CA ASP A 20 0.56 1.66 -9.65
C ASP A 20 -0.31 2.90 -9.41
N GLU A 21 0.02 4.00 -10.10
CA GLU A 21 -0.70 5.28 -10.07
C GLU A 21 -1.56 5.49 -11.33
N SER A 22 -2.02 4.42 -11.96
CA SER A 22 -2.83 4.53 -13.17
C SER A 22 -4.24 5.07 -12.90
N LYS A 23 -4.74 5.85 -13.86
CA LYS A 23 -6.13 6.35 -13.89
C LYS A 23 -6.57 7.18 -12.66
N GLY A 24 -5.61 7.79 -11.95
CA GLY A 24 -5.91 8.62 -10.78
C GLY A 24 -6.25 7.82 -9.51
N ILE A 25 -6.03 6.50 -9.54
CA ILE A 25 -6.13 5.63 -8.37
C ILE A 25 -4.72 5.15 -8.05
N ARG A 26 -4.32 5.26 -6.78
CA ARG A 26 -3.06 4.73 -6.28
C ARG A 26 -3.31 3.37 -5.63
N SER A 27 -2.74 2.32 -6.22
CA SER A 27 -2.82 0.95 -5.72
C SER A 27 -1.42 0.37 -5.53
N PHE A 28 -1.30 -0.54 -4.58
CA PHE A 28 -0.03 -1.08 -4.12
C PHE A 28 -0.10 -2.59 -4.03
N LEU A 29 0.85 -3.28 -4.66
CA LEU A 29 1.04 -4.71 -4.51
C LEU A 29 2.15 -4.93 -3.50
N VAL A 30 1.82 -5.49 -2.33
CA VAL A 30 2.75 -5.66 -1.22
C VAL A 30 3.13 -7.12 -1.07
N TYR A 31 4.42 -7.42 -1.14
CA TYR A 31 4.94 -8.79 -1.07
C TYR A 31 5.51 -9.05 0.33
N LEU A 32 4.72 -9.74 1.17
CA LEU A 32 5.11 -10.09 2.53
C LEU A 32 5.90 -11.40 2.56
N PRO A 33 7.02 -11.47 3.32
CA PRO A 33 7.74 -12.71 3.54
C PRO A 33 6.85 -13.81 4.15
N GLY A 34 6.95 -15.03 3.61
CA GLY A 34 6.19 -16.17 4.10
C GLY A 34 4.73 -16.23 3.66
N GLU A 35 4.21 -15.22 2.97
CA GLU A 35 2.91 -15.27 2.30
C GLU A 35 3.08 -15.59 0.81
N ASP A 36 2.24 -16.48 0.27
CA ASP A 36 2.18 -16.75 -1.17
C ASP A 36 1.40 -15.63 -1.88
N GLY A 37 2.07 -14.91 -2.79
CA GLY A 37 1.45 -13.88 -3.61
C GLY A 37 1.72 -12.46 -3.10
N HIS A 38 0.68 -11.62 -3.15
CA HIS A 38 0.76 -10.22 -2.73
C HIS A 38 -0.54 -9.77 -2.04
N LEU A 39 -0.40 -8.75 -1.19
CA LEU A 39 -1.51 -7.98 -0.66
C LEU A 39 -1.87 -6.85 -1.63
N ASP A 40 -3.14 -6.78 -2.03
CA ASP A 40 -3.68 -5.65 -2.78
C ASP A 40 -4.08 -4.54 -1.80
N ILE A 41 -3.25 -3.51 -1.68
CA ILE A 41 -3.56 -2.32 -0.89
C ILE A 41 -4.04 -1.18 -1.80
N SER A 42 -5.06 -0.45 -1.37
CA SER A 42 -5.51 0.78 -2.02
C SER A 42 -5.83 1.87 -1.02
N ILE A 43 -5.76 3.12 -1.49
CA ILE A 43 -6.15 4.30 -0.74
C ILE A 43 -7.41 4.92 -1.36
N LYS A 44 -8.41 5.21 -0.54
CA LYS A 44 -9.63 5.90 -0.95
C LYS A 44 -9.86 7.07 0.00
N THR A 45 -10.05 8.26 -0.55
CA THR A 45 -10.43 9.44 0.21
C THR A 45 -11.94 9.50 0.34
N ASP A 46 -12.45 9.64 1.56
CA ASP A 46 -13.88 9.79 1.81
C ASP A 46 -14.38 11.20 1.47
N ALA A 47 -15.69 11.43 1.61
CA ALA A 47 -16.32 12.72 1.30
C ALA A 47 -15.88 13.86 2.24
N GLU A 48 -15.32 13.53 3.41
CA GLU A 48 -14.81 14.48 4.40
C GLU A 48 -13.33 14.81 4.14
N GLY A 49 -12.69 14.13 3.18
CA GLY A 49 -11.28 14.32 2.84
C GLY A 49 -10.33 13.42 3.63
N ASN A 50 -10.82 12.45 4.40
CA ASN A 50 -9.95 11.53 5.12
C ASN A 50 -9.50 10.39 4.22
N GLU A 51 -8.21 10.08 4.28
CA GLU A 51 -7.62 8.95 3.58
C GLU A 51 -7.83 7.67 4.37
N ASN A 52 -8.48 6.69 3.73
CA ASN A 52 -8.72 5.37 4.28
C ASN A 52 -7.96 4.33 3.46
N TRP A 53 -7.34 3.38 4.14
CA TRP A 53 -6.52 2.32 3.56
C TRP A 53 -7.24 0.98 3.58
N TYR A 54 -7.20 0.29 2.45
CA TYR A 54 -7.96 -0.92 2.22
C TYR A 54 -7.04 -2.06 1.79
N GLU A 55 -7.32 -3.24 2.31
CA GLU A 55 -6.85 -4.52 1.82
C GLU A 55 -7.98 -5.13 0.97
N GLY A 56 -7.79 -5.17 -0.35
CA GLY A 56 -8.88 -5.41 -1.28
C GLY A 56 -10.00 -4.38 -1.09
N GLU A 57 -11.17 -4.83 -0.64
CA GLU A 57 -12.34 -3.97 -0.37
C GLU A 57 -12.56 -3.68 1.14
N GLN A 58 -11.72 -4.20 2.03
CA GLN A 58 -11.89 -4.05 3.47
C GLN A 58 -10.87 -3.08 4.05
N ALA A 59 -11.32 -2.10 4.83
CA ALA A 59 -10.42 -1.29 5.64
C ALA A 59 -9.86 -2.14 6.79
N THR A 60 -8.54 -2.27 6.88
CA THR A 60 -7.86 -3.05 7.92
C THR A 60 -6.78 -2.22 8.62
N PRO A 61 -6.52 -2.44 9.93
CA PRO A 61 -5.41 -1.78 10.62
C PRO A 61 -4.05 -2.03 9.94
N ARG A 62 -3.85 -3.26 9.42
CA ARG A 62 -2.67 -3.64 8.66
C ARG A 62 -2.49 -2.81 7.39
N ALA A 63 -3.56 -2.63 6.59
CA ALA A 63 -3.49 -1.81 5.38
C ALA A 63 -3.12 -0.36 5.69
N LYS A 64 -3.62 0.18 6.80
CA LYS A 64 -3.28 1.51 7.28
C LYS A 64 -1.81 1.63 7.67
N GLU A 65 -1.30 0.70 8.47
CA GLU A 65 0.10 0.70 8.91
C GLU A 65 1.07 0.60 7.73
N ILE A 66 0.84 -0.36 6.83
CA ILE A 66 1.66 -0.51 5.62
C ILE A 66 1.55 0.73 4.73
N GLY A 67 0.34 1.28 4.58
CA GLY A 67 0.10 2.51 3.82
C GLY A 67 0.88 3.71 4.32
N GLU A 68 0.88 3.95 5.63
CA GLU A 68 1.64 5.02 6.26
C GLU A 68 3.16 4.87 6.01
N LEU A 69 3.69 3.63 6.04
CA LEU A 69 5.09 3.35 5.70
C LEU A 69 5.41 3.63 4.23
N ILE A 70 4.48 3.32 3.31
CA ILE A 70 4.64 3.62 1.88
C ILE A 70 4.69 5.13 1.66
N GLU A 71 3.81 5.90 2.29
CA GLU A 71 3.83 7.36 2.18
C GLU A 71 5.17 7.91 2.68
N LEU A 72 5.63 7.48 3.86
CA LEU A 72 6.93 7.89 4.39
C LEU A 72 8.10 7.60 3.45
N ALA A 73 8.06 6.46 2.75
CA ALA A 73 9.10 6.06 1.79
C ALA A 73 8.98 6.72 0.41
N THR A 74 7.87 7.43 0.13
CA THR A 74 7.65 8.11 -1.16
C THR A 74 7.63 9.63 -1.10
N MET A 75 7.69 10.22 0.10
CA MET A 75 7.96 11.65 0.33
C MET A 75 9.31 12.11 -0.24
#